data_AF-A0A5B7URD8-F1
#
_entry.id   AF-A0A5B7URD8-F1
#
_cell.length_a   1.000
_cell.length_b   1.000
_cell.length_c   1.000
_cell.angle_alpha   90.00
_cell.angle_beta   90.00
_cell.angle_gamma   90.00
#
_symmetry.space_group_name_H-M   'P 1'
#
loop_
_entity.id
_entity.type
_entity.pdbx_description
1 polymer ?
#
loop_
_entity_poly.entity_id
_entity_poly.type
_entity_poly.pdbx_seq_one_letter_code
_entity_poly.pdbx_strand_id
1 'polypeptide(L)'
;MSAPGVAETLLLAIVERGPALTVQQRQGAVCLWCPTVLRPGDGVDIRGGRTADRDWWPHACKPCYANNLRSVATYADWNDHLLACAACCQHAPCSTVSTLRAAHIQARCRIGRPAVWCMECLSIMRPDELWQPHLWQSRRGAEPSYRHTGTCPQWAGDESVDSGHDSGPADDLPQGR
;
A
#
# COMPACT_ATOMS: atom_id res chain seq x y z
N MET A 1 15.26 24.43 -8.39
CA MET A 1 14.52 23.53 -7.49
C MET A 1 14.91 22.10 -7.86
N SER A 2 15.48 21.34 -6.93
CA SER A 2 15.86 19.94 -7.20
C SER A 2 14.63 19.07 -7.41
N ALA A 3 14.72 18.08 -8.30
CA ALA A 3 13.69 17.08 -8.49
C ALA A 3 13.42 16.37 -7.15
N PRO A 4 12.15 16.07 -6.81
CA PRO A 4 11.85 15.32 -5.59
C PRO A 4 12.53 13.95 -5.65
N GLY A 5 13.09 13.52 -4.52
CA GLY A 5 13.61 12.16 -4.40
C GLY A 5 12.48 11.13 -4.48
N VAL A 6 12.80 9.86 -4.78
CA VAL A 6 11.81 8.76 -4.89
C VAL A 6 10.90 8.69 -3.65
N ALA A 7 11.47 8.84 -2.45
CA ALA A 7 10.72 8.87 -1.20
C ALA A 7 9.69 10.01 -1.13
N GLU A 8 10.03 11.22 -1.59
CA GLU A 8 9.09 12.35 -1.60
C GLU A 8 7.95 12.11 -2.61
N THR A 9 8.25 11.54 -3.77
CA THR A 9 7.24 11.16 -4.77
C THR A 9 6.26 10.12 -4.21
N LEU A 10 6.76 9.09 -3.54
CA LEU A 10 5.90 8.08 -2.90
C LEU A 10 5.08 8.67 -1.76
N LEU A 11 5.64 9.61 -1.00
CA LEU A 11 4.90 10.31 0.06
C LEU A 11 3.70 11.06 -0.52
N LEU A 12 3.89 11.78 -1.63
CA LEU A 12 2.81 12.52 -2.28
C LEU A 12 1.69 11.58 -2.76
N ALA A 13 2.04 10.45 -3.38
CA ALA A 13 1.08 9.44 -3.82
C ALA A 13 0.20 8.92 -2.68
N ILE A 14 0.77 8.74 -1.47
CA ILE A 14 0.01 8.33 -0.28
C ILE A 14 -0.95 9.43 0.19
N VAL A 15 -0.51 10.70 0.12
CA VAL A 15 -1.30 11.85 0.60
C VAL A 15 -2.52 12.11 -0.30
N GLU A 16 -2.35 12.01 -1.62
CA GLU A 16 -3.44 12.23 -2.59
C GLU A 16 -4.58 11.21 -2.51
N ARG A 17 -4.35 10.07 -1.86
CA ARG A 17 -5.33 9.00 -1.62
C ARG A 17 -5.78 8.91 -0.16
N GLY A 18 -5.27 9.79 0.70
CA GLY A 18 -5.60 9.81 2.11
C GLY A 18 -7.10 10.05 2.37
N PRO A 19 -7.53 9.91 3.64
CA PRO A 19 -8.91 10.18 4.02
C PRO A 19 -9.35 11.59 3.60
N ALA A 20 -10.66 11.82 3.54
CA ALA A 20 -11.23 13.13 3.27
C ALA A 20 -10.66 14.15 4.27
N LEU A 21 -9.79 15.03 3.78
CA LEU A 21 -9.15 16.05 4.59
C LEU A 21 -10.19 17.06 5.06
N THR A 22 -10.08 17.45 6.33
CA THR A 22 -10.82 18.60 6.85
C THR A 22 -10.44 19.86 6.08
N VAL A 23 -11.30 20.88 6.13
CA VAL A 23 -11.01 22.18 5.48
C VAL A 23 -9.68 22.76 6.00
N GLN A 24 -9.46 22.68 7.31
CA GLN A 24 -8.25 23.16 7.96
C GLN A 24 -6.98 22.43 7.50
N GLN A 25 -7.07 21.11 7.28
CA GLN A 25 -5.94 20.33 6.75
C GLN A 25 -5.64 20.65 5.28
N ARG A 26 -6.68 20.87 4.46
CA ARG A 26 -6.49 21.27 3.05
C ARG A 26 -5.84 22.64 2.91
N GLN A 27 -6.13 23.54 3.86
CA GLN A 27 -5.55 24.88 3.95
C GLN A 27 -4.16 24.90 4.62
N GLY A 28 -3.66 23.76 5.12
CA GLY A 28 -2.37 23.69 5.81
C GLY A 28 -2.36 24.25 7.23
N ALA A 29 -3.52 24.60 7.80
CA ALA A 29 -3.63 25.14 9.16
C ALA A 29 -3.54 24.06 10.24
N VAL A 30 -3.72 22.79 9.88
CA VAL A 30 -3.60 21.62 10.76
C VAL A 30 -2.75 20.57 10.06
N CYS A 31 -1.92 19.86 10.83
CA CYS A 31 -1.10 18.79 10.30
C CYS A 31 -1.96 17.72 9.61
N LEU A 32 -1.47 17.27 8.45
CA LEU A 32 -2.13 16.24 7.66
C LEU A 32 -2.42 14.93 8.43
N TRP A 33 -1.54 14.56 9.37
CA TRP A 33 -1.57 13.24 10.02
C TRP A 33 -1.87 13.26 11.51
N CYS A 34 -1.94 14.43 12.14
CA CYS A 34 -2.24 14.54 13.57
C CYS A 34 -3.02 15.84 13.85
N PRO A 35 -3.66 15.99 15.02
CA PRO A 35 -4.50 17.16 15.32
C PRO A 35 -3.71 18.44 15.62
N THR A 36 -2.39 18.46 15.41
CA THR A 36 -1.54 19.62 15.70
C THR A 36 -1.90 20.79 14.80
N VAL A 37 -2.27 21.92 15.39
CA VAL A 37 -2.45 23.20 14.69
C VAL A 37 -1.09 23.75 14.28
N LEU A 38 -0.99 24.22 13.04
CA LEU A 38 0.23 24.77 12.46
C LEU A 38 0.10 26.28 12.33
N ARG A 39 1.07 27.02 12.89
CA ARG A 39 1.16 28.46 12.63
C ARG A 39 1.77 28.68 11.23
N PRO A 40 1.57 29.86 10.62
CA PRO A 40 2.24 30.20 9.38
C PRO A 40 3.76 29.98 9.49
N GLY A 41 4.33 29.15 8.61
CA GLY A 41 5.76 28.82 8.58
C GLY A 41 6.21 27.62 9.44
N ASP A 42 5.36 27.08 10.32
CA ASP A 42 5.73 25.94 11.18
C ASP A 42 5.64 24.59 10.46
N GLY A 43 4.74 24.49 9.48
CA GLY A 43 4.48 23.29 8.70
C GLY A 43 5.51 23.06 7.60
N VAL A 44 5.78 21.80 7.30
CA VAL A 44 6.45 21.37 6.06
C VAL A 44 5.39 21.23 4.99
N ASP A 45 5.54 21.98 3.89
CA ASP A 45 4.73 21.83 2.69
C ASP A 45 5.02 20.46 2.04
N ILE A 46 3.98 19.63 1.88
CA ILE A 46 4.09 18.29 1.26
C ILE A 46 4.04 18.39 -0.27
N ARG A 47 4.12 19.61 -0.83
CA ARG A 47 4.05 19.90 -2.27
C ARG A 47 2.77 19.35 -2.89
N GLY A 48 1.63 19.69 -2.29
CA GLY A 48 0.37 19.62 -3.03
C GLY A 48 0.51 20.59 -4.21
N GLY A 49 0.71 20.08 -5.42
CA GLY A 49 0.93 20.94 -6.57
C GLY A 49 -0.20 21.97 -6.68
N ARG A 50 0.14 23.25 -6.91
CA ARG A 50 -0.83 24.23 -7.38
C ARG A 50 -1.36 23.73 -8.71
N THR A 51 -2.58 23.19 -8.74
CA THR A 51 -3.38 23.21 -9.96
C THR A 51 -4.18 24.51 -9.98
N ALA A 52 -4.54 25.01 -11.15
CA ALA A 52 -5.29 26.27 -11.32
C ALA A 52 -6.70 26.24 -10.67
N ASP A 53 -7.06 25.09 -10.12
CA ASP A 53 -8.42 24.65 -9.83
C ASP A 53 -8.54 24.04 -8.42
N ARG A 54 -7.44 24.03 -7.62
CA ARG A 54 -7.48 23.57 -6.22
C ARG A 54 -6.59 24.39 -5.29
N ASP A 55 -7.22 25.06 -4.32
CA ASP A 55 -6.56 25.54 -3.09
C ASP A 55 -6.22 24.34 -2.19
N TRP A 56 -5.22 23.56 -2.58
CA TRP A 56 -4.79 22.37 -1.86
C TRP A 56 -3.34 22.50 -1.43
N TRP A 57 -3.14 22.76 -0.14
CA TRP A 57 -1.83 23.04 0.46
C TRP A 57 -1.61 22.23 1.75
N PRO A 58 -1.58 20.89 1.67
CA PRO A 58 -1.41 20.06 2.85
C PRO A 58 -0.04 20.30 3.48
N HIS A 59 -0.05 20.68 4.75
CA HIS A 59 1.17 20.81 5.55
C HIS A 59 1.22 19.71 6.61
N ALA A 60 2.43 19.33 6.99
CA ALA A 60 2.66 18.47 8.15
C ALA A 60 3.54 19.14 9.19
N CYS A 61 3.30 18.83 10.47
CA CYS A 61 4.29 19.13 11.49
C CYS A 61 5.58 18.34 11.20
N LYS A 62 6.72 18.90 11.60
CA LYS A 62 8.04 18.30 11.35
C LYS A 62 8.15 16.83 11.81
N PRO A 63 7.64 16.43 13.00
CA PRO A 63 7.67 15.02 13.41
C PRO A 63 6.90 14.08 12.49
N CYS A 64 5.67 14.44 12.10
CA CYS A 64 4.87 13.61 11.22
C CYS A 64 5.46 13.54 9.81
N TYR A 65 6.01 14.64 9.30
CA TYR A 65 6.73 14.66 8.03
C TYR A 65 7.93 13.71 8.06
N ALA A 66 8.82 13.84 9.04
CA ALA A 66 10.00 12.99 9.16
C ALA A 66 9.65 11.50 9.31
N ASN A 67 8.64 11.17 10.11
CA ASN A 67 8.23 9.78 10.30
C ASN A 67 7.54 9.18 9.07
N ASN A 68 6.71 9.95 8.35
CA ASN A 68 6.12 9.46 7.10
C ASN A 68 7.17 9.32 6.00
N LEU A 69 8.09 10.29 5.88
CA LEU A 69 9.21 10.21 4.94
C LEU A 69 10.08 8.97 5.22
N ARG A 70 10.36 8.66 6.49
CA ARG A 70 11.06 7.42 6.88
C ARG A 70 10.27 6.16 6.50
N SER A 71 8.94 6.18 6.66
CA SER A 71 8.10 5.04 6.30
C SER A 71 8.12 4.76 4.80
N VAL A 72 8.17 5.78 3.93
CA VAL A 72 8.28 5.58 2.49
C VAL A 72 9.71 5.30 2.03
N ALA A 73 10.73 5.85 2.69
CA ALA A 73 12.12 5.51 2.41
C ALA A 73 12.39 4.01 2.68
N THR A 74 11.98 3.51 3.85
CA THR A 74 12.10 2.07 4.17
C THR A 74 11.32 1.16 3.22
N TYR A 75 10.23 1.66 2.63
CA TYR A 75 9.51 0.95 1.57
C TYR A 75 10.35 0.88 0.28
N ALA A 76 10.88 2.03 -0.16
CA ALA A 76 11.69 2.12 -1.36
C ALA A 76 12.97 1.27 -1.25
N ASP A 77 13.70 1.38 -0.14
CA ASP A 77 14.90 0.58 0.11
C ASP A 77 14.61 -0.93 0.03
N TRP A 78 13.48 -1.36 0.60
CA TRP A 78 13.05 -2.75 0.55
C TRP A 78 12.69 -3.20 -0.88
N ASN A 79 11.91 -2.39 -1.59
CA ASN A 79 11.52 -2.66 -2.96
C ASN A 79 12.74 -2.72 -3.90
N ASP A 80 13.65 -1.75 -3.80
CA ASP A 80 14.85 -1.68 -4.62
C ASP A 80 15.77 -2.88 -4.37
N HIS A 81 15.90 -3.31 -3.11
CA HIS A 81 16.65 -4.52 -2.80
C HIS A 81 16.03 -5.77 -3.43
N LEU A 82 14.70 -5.93 -3.38
CA LEU A 82 14.03 -7.08 -3.99
C LEU A 82 14.24 -7.13 -5.51
N LEU A 83 14.30 -5.98 -6.17
CA LEU A 83 14.51 -5.88 -7.61
C LEU A 83 15.97 -6.12 -8.02
N ALA A 84 16.94 -5.75 -7.17
CA ALA A 84 18.36 -5.80 -7.51
C ALA A 84 19.12 -7.02 -6.93
N CYS A 85 18.58 -7.70 -5.92
CA CYS A 85 19.28 -8.76 -5.21
C CYS A 85 19.11 -10.13 -5.89
N ALA A 86 20.23 -10.71 -6.36
CA ALA A 86 20.24 -12.00 -7.04
C ALA A 86 19.62 -13.15 -6.22
N ALA A 87 19.83 -13.18 -4.90
CA ALA A 87 19.23 -14.18 -4.02
C ALA A 87 17.70 -14.06 -4.00
N CYS A 88 17.18 -12.82 -3.94
CA CYS A 88 15.74 -12.56 -3.97
C CYS A 88 15.12 -12.96 -5.32
N CYS A 89 15.81 -12.67 -6.43
CA CYS A 89 15.35 -13.08 -7.77
C CYS A 89 15.25 -14.60 -7.93
N GLN A 90 16.09 -15.36 -7.21
CA GLN A 90 16.05 -16.82 -7.18
C GLN A 90 15.10 -17.37 -6.11
N HIS A 91 14.31 -16.51 -5.45
CA HIS A 91 13.43 -16.85 -4.34
C HIS A 91 14.16 -17.54 -3.17
N ALA A 92 15.46 -17.30 -3.03
CA ALA A 92 16.27 -17.84 -1.95
C ALA A 92 16.12 -16.96 -0.68
N PRO A 93 16.30 -17.54 0.53
CA PRO A 93 16.29 -16.77 1.77
C PRO A 93 17.32 -15.63 1.74
N CYS A 94 16.88 -14.41 2.07
CA CYS A 94 17.72 -13.22 2.12
C CYS A 94 17.50 -12.48 3.46
N SER A 95 18.49 -12.53 4.35
CA SER A 95 18.42 -11.86 5.66
C SER A 95 18.30 -10.34 5.55
N THR A 96 18.85 -9.75 4.48
CA THR A 96 18.70 -8.31 4.19
C THR A 96 17.25 -7.94 3.95
N VAL A 97 16.49 -8.73 3.18
CA VAL A 97 15.04 -8.53 3.00
C VAL A 97 14.31 -8.62 4.32
N SER A 98 14.63 -9.60 5.16
CA SER A 98 13.99 -9.73 6.48
C SER A 98 14.24 -8.49 7.34
N THR A 99 15.45 -7.93 7.30
CA THR A 99 15.83 -6.71 8.03
C THR A 99 15.09 -5.48 7.50
N LEU A 100 15.06 -5.29 6.18
CA LEU A 100 14.37 -4.17 5.53
C LEU A 100 12.85 -4.23 5.78
N ARG A 101 12.25 -5.42 5.69
CA ARG A 101 10.84 -5.66 6.03
C ARG A 101 10.56 -5.28 7.48
N ALA A 102 11.37 -5.73 8.44
CA ALA A 102 11.20 -5.40 9.85
C ALA A 102 11.32 -3.89 10.11
N ALA A 103 12.31 -3.23 9.50
CA ALA A 103 12.48 -1.78 9.59
C ALA A 103 11.27 -1.03 9.03
N HIS A 104 10.72 -1.49 7.92
CA HIS A 104 9.53 -0.90 7.31
C HIS A 104 8.28 -1.07 8.18
N ILE A 105 8.04 -2.27 8.73
CA ILE A 105 6.95 -2.53 9.67
C ILE A 105 7.07 -1.59 10.88
N GLN A 106 8.26 -1.48 11.47
CA GLN A 106 8.50 -0.59 12.61
C GLN A 106 8.22 0.88 12.25
N ALA A 107 8.63 1.33 11.06
CA ALA A 107 8.36 2.69 10.59
C ALA A 107 6.85 2.95 10.46
N ARG A 108 6.08 2.01 9.91
CA ARG A 108 4.61 2.10 9.82
C ARG A 108 3.94 2.13 11.19
N CYS A 109 4.37 1.29 12.13
CA CYS A 109 3.82 1.26 13.49
C CYS A 109 3.99 2.60 14.19
N ARG A 110 5.14 3.27 14.03
CA ARG A 110 5.42 4.58 14.65
C ARG A 110 4.47 5.70 14.20
N ILE A 111 3.88 5.59 13.01
CA ILE A 111 2.92 6.56 12.48
C ILE A 111 1.47 6.06 12.57
N GLY A 112 1.23 4.99 13.32
CA GLY A 112 -0.11 4.45 13.53
C GLY A 112 -0.82 4.03 12.23
N ARG A 113 -0.06 3.63 11.19
CA ARG A 113 -0.67 3.18 9.93
C ARG A 113 -1.48 1.91 10.17
N PRO A 114 -2.61 1.75 9.46
CA PRO A 114 -3.42 0.54 9.57
C PRO A 114 -2.63 -0.70 9.14
N ALA A 115 -3.19 -1.85 9.48
CA ALA A 115 -2.71 -3.14 9.01
C ALA A 115 -2.57 -3.15 7.49
N VAL A 116 -1.61 -3.93 6.99
CA VAL A 116 -1.32 -4.01 5.57
C VAL A 116 -2.33 -4.94 4.92
N TRP A 117 -2.87 -4.56 3.76
CA TRP A 117 -3.72 -5.43 2.94
C TRP A 117 -2.97 -5.94 1.72
N CYS A 118 -3.21 -7.19 1.35
CA CYS A 118 -2.74 -7.73 0.08
C CYS A 118 -3.57 -7.11 -1.06
N MET A 119 -2.92 -6.56 -2.09
CA MET A 119 -3.64 -5.97 -3.23
C MET A 119 -4.32 -7.02 -4.11
N GLU A 120 -3.94 -8.29 -4.03
CA GLU A 120 -4.57 -9.34 -4.87
C GLU A 120 -5.83 -9.90 -4.20
N CYS A 121 -5.75 -10.33 -2.94
CA CYS A 121 -6.88 -10.95 -2.23
C CYS A 121 -7.59 -10.04 -1.22
N LEU A 122 -7.16 -8.78 -1.08
CA LEU A 122 -7.74 -7.79 -0.17
C LEU A 122 -7.76 -8.20 1.32
N SER A 123 -7.05 -9.25 1.71
CA SER A 123 -6.93 -9.70 3.09
C SER A 123 -5.95 -8.86 3.90
N ILE A 124 -6.24 -8.68 5.18
CA ILE A 124 -5.27 -8.16 6.16
C ILE A 124 -4.13 -9.18 6.28
N MET A 125 -2.92 -8.73 6.02
CA MET A 125 -1.71 -9.53 6.16
C MET A 125 -1.16 -9.40 7.57
N ARG A 126 -0.89 -10.53 8.20
CA ARG A 126 -0.28 -10.55 9.52
C ARG A 126 1.23 -10.24 9.46
N PRO A 127 1.84 -9.80 10.57
CA PRO A 127 3.28 -9.54 10.63
C PRO A 127 4.16 -10.79 10.40
N ASP A 128 3.66 -11.97 10.73
CA ASP A 128 4.35 -13.27 10.56
C ASP A 128 4.18 -13.88 9.16
N GLU A 129 3.17 -13.44 8.39
CA GLU A 129 3.00 -13.85 6.99
C GLU A 129 4.10 -13.32 6.08
N LEU A 130 4.42 -14.07 5.01
CA LEU A 130 5.37 -13.61 4.00
C LEU A 130 4.65 -12.73 2.96
N TRP A 131 5.03 -11.45 2.93
CA TRP A 131 4.54 -10.46 1.99
C TRP A 131 5.65 -9.47 1.64
N GLN A 132 5.50 -8.84 0.48
CA GLN A 132 6.49 -7.97 -0.14
C GLN A 132 5.88 -6.66 -0.63
N PRO A 133 6.68 -5.58 -0.79
CA PRO A 133 6.25 -4.39 -1.49
C PRO A 133 5.89 -4.73 -2.93
N HIS A 134 4.94 -3.97 -3.45
CA HIS A 134 4.48 -4.04 -4.82
C HIS A 134 4.18 -2.61 -5.28
N LEU A 135 4.97 -2.09 -6.22
CA LEU A 135 4.67 -0.84 -6.90
C LEU A 135 3.76 -1.14 -8.08
N TRP A 136 2.53 -0.63 -8.04
CA TRP A 136 1.62 -0.74 -9.17
C TRP A 136 1.40 0.62 -9.82
N GLN A 137 1.17 0.61 -11.12
CA GLN A 137 0.96 1.82 -11.90
C GLN A 137 -0.53 2.17 -11.95
N SER A 138 -0.89 3.31 -11.39
CA SER A 138 -2.23 3.88 -11.52
C SER A 138 -2.25 5.02 -12.55
N ARG A 139 -3.45 5.58 -12.82
CA ARG A 139 -3.59 6.80 -13.63
C ARG A 139 -2.88 8.03 -13.03
N ARG A 140 -2.52 7.98 -11.74
CA ARG A 140 -1.85 9.07 -11.00
C ARG A 140 -0.34 8.83 -10.81
N GLY A 141 0.18 7.66 -11.22
CA GLY A 141 1.60 7.33 -11.09
C GLY A 141 1.84 5.99 -10.42
N ALA A 142 3.10 5.74 -10.06
CA ALA A 142 3.50 4.56 -9.30
C ALA A 142 3.05 4.69 -7.85
N GLU A 143 2.39 3.65 -7.34
CA GLU A 143 1.81 3.66 -6.01
C GLU A 143 2.32 2.52 -5.14
N PRO A 144 2.67 2.80 -3.88
CA PRO A 144 3.09 1.76 -2.96
C PRO A 144 1.90 0.90 -2.53
N SER A 145 2.00 -0.39 -2.82
CA SER A 145 1.10 -1.43 -2.32
C SER A 145 1.89 -2.63 -1.81
N TYR A 146 1.20 -3.70 -1.43
CA TYR A 146 1.81 -4.92 -0.90
C TYR A 146 1.08 -6.15 -1.43
N ARG A 147 1.78 -7.27 -1.49
CA ARG A 147 1.22 -8.57 -1.89
C ARG A 147 1.87 -9.72 -1.13
N HIS A 148 1.19 -10.86 -1.03
CA HIS A 148 1.81 -12.10 -0.56
C HIS A 148 2.98 -12.50 -1.48
N THR A 149 4.01 -13.14 -0.93
CA THR A 149 5.13 -13.66 -1.74
C THR A 149 4.81 -15.02 -2.40
N GLY A 150 3.66 -15.60 -2.10
CA GLY A 150 3.15 -16.85 -2.68
C GLY A 150 1.65 -16.75 -2.91
N THR A 151 0.97 -17.89 -3.06
CA THR A 151 -0.47 -17.95 -3.31
C THR A 151 -1.25 -17.27 -2.19
N CYS A 152 -2.20 -16.41 -2.56
CA CYS A 152 -3.10 -15.82 -1.59
C CYS A 152 -3.94 -16.90 -0.89
N PRO A 153 -4.12 -16.83 0.44
CA PRO A 153 -4.80 -17.88 1.20
C PRO A 153 -6.25 -18.12 0.78
N GLN A 154 -6.91 -17.10 0.21
CA GLN A 154 -8.27 -17.21 -0.32
C GLN A 154 -8.38 -18.03 -1.61
N TRP A 155 -7.27 -18.24 -2.33
CA TRP A 155 -7.24 -19.03 -3.57
C TRP A 155 -6.80 -20.47 -3.36
N ALA A 156 -6.30 -20.82 -2.17
CA ALA A 156 -5.93 -22.20 -1.84
C ALA A 156 -7.14 -23.11 -1.55
N GLY A 157 -8.38 -22.58 -1.62
CA GLY A 157 -9.60 -23.29 -1.22
C GLY A 157 -10.62 -23.53 -2.35
N ASP A 158 -10.32 -23.21 -3.61
CA ASP A 158 -11.29 -23.24 -4.72
C ASP A 158 -10.93 -24.24 -5.84
N GLU A 159 -10.06 -25.23 -5.56
CA GLU A 159 -9.74 -26.33 -6.50
C GLU A 159 -10.60 -27.59 -6.30
N SER A 160 -11.69 -27.52 -5.54
CA SER A 160 -12.61 -28.65 -5.32
C SER A 160 -14.05 -28.32 -5.69
N VAL A 161 -14.29 -27.87 -6.92
CA VAL A 161 -15.56 -28.12 -7.59
C VAL A 161 -15.32 -29.27 -8.56
N ASP A 162 -15.27 -30.47 -7.97
CA ASP A 162 -15.45 -31.73 -8.69
C ASP A 162 -16.80 -31.64 -9.42
N SER A 163 -16.75 -31.33 -10.71
CA SER A 163 -17.91 -31.27 -11.56
C SER A 163 -18.30 -32.69 -11.92
N GLY A 164 -18.77 -33.43 -10.90
CA GLY A 164 -19.48 -34.69 -11.05
C GLY A 164 -20.75 -34.42 -11.85
N HIS A 165 -20.61 -34.44 -13.18
CA HIS A 165 -21.71 -34.50 -14.13
C HIS A 165 -22.33 -35.90 -14.04
N ASP A 166 -23.10 -36.12 -12.97
CA ASP A 166 -23.89 -37.33 -12.79
C ASP A 166 -25.03 -37.30 -13.82
N SER A 167 -24.81 -38.01 -14.93
CA SER A 167 -25.78 -38.18 -16.00
C SER A 167 -26.79 -39.24 -15.55
N GLY A 168 -27.79 -38.82 -14.78
CA GLY A 168 -28.92 -39.65 -14.40
C GLY A 168 -29.72 -40.11 -15.64
N PRO A 169 -30.25 -41.34 -15.66
CA PRO A 169 -30.92 -41.91 -16.82
C PRO A 169 -32.28 -41.25 -17.08
N ALA A 170 -32.61 -41.11 -18.36
CA ALA A 170 -33.91 -40.67 -18.83
C ALA A 170 -34.97 -41.73 -18.50
N ASP A 171 -35.87 -41.42 -17.57
CA ASP A 171 -37.07 -42.23 -17.32
C ASP A 171 -38.09 -42.03 -18.45
N ASP A 172 -38.53 -43.17 -18.98
CA ASP A 172 -39.55 -43.37 -19.99
C ASP A 172 -40.89 -42.69 -19.63
N LEU A 173 -41.39 -41.85 -20.55
CA LEU A 173 -42.79 -41.43 -20.58
C LEU A 173 -43.64 -42.51 -21.26
N PRO A 174 -44.70 -43.04 -20.60
CA PRO A 174 -45.65 -43.91 -21.28
C PRO A 174 -46.56 -43.13 -22.22
N GLN A 175 -46.74 -43.68 -23.43
CA GLN A 175 -47.70 -43.25 -24.43
C GLN A 175 -49.14 -43.72 -24.09
N GLY A 176 -50.13 -42.86 -24.35
CA GLY A 176 -51.55 -43.20 -24.53
C GLY A 176 -52.48 -42.57 -23.47
N ARG A 177 -53.61 -41.96 -23.81
CA ARG A 177 -54.43 -41.90 -25.03
C ARG A 177 -55.04 -40.51 -25.21
#